data_AF-A0A1Y1VY33-F1
#
_entry.id   AF-A0A1Y1VY33-F1
#
_cell.length_a   1.000
_cell.length_b   1.000
_cell.length_c   1.000
_cell.angle_alpha   90.00
_cell.angle_beta   90.00
_cell.angle_gamma   90.00
#
_symmetry.space_group_name_H-M   'P 1'
#
loop_
_entity.id
_entity.type
_entity.pdbx_description
1 polymer ?
#
loop_
_entity_poly.entity_id
_entity_poly.type
_entity_poly.pdbx_seq_one_letter_code
_entity_poly.pdbx_strand_id
1 'polypeptide(L)'
;SFTDNTFPWLAVSLGVLVVTASAIGITGCIKESKYLIGSYTGVLALLVLLQIATVIIAWLQPEGTLVDRFRNEWQHLYVNDPKMLKRLEKANMCCGFSTPADFALPTDCSVNKKFGFTQGCLQPLLNNWNRTRGCVLAAGIILVVIQMLALSVGTEMIRRYKLDDRAPSDREHNSETSPLLA
;
A
#
# COMPACT_ATOMS: atom_id res chain seq x y z
N SER A 1 -6.53 -19.56 -8.74
CA SER A 1 -5.07 -19.74 -8.91
C SER A 1 -4.23 -18.45 -8.95
N PHE A 2 -4.78 -17.24 -9.21
CA PHE A 2 -3.96 -16.00 -9.26
C PHE A 2 -3.95 -15.19 -7.94
N THR A 3 -4.56 -15.67 -6.87
CA THR A 3 -4.76 -14.89 -5.62
C THR A 3 -4.14 -15.52 -4.36
N ASP A 4 -3.77 -16.81 -4.37
CA ASP A 4 -3.31 -17.50 -3.14
C ASP A 4 -1.90 -17.08 -2.69
N ASN A 5 -1.03 -16.75 -3.65
CA ASN A 5 0.33 -16.31 -3.35
C ASN A 5 0.49 -14.79 -3.41
N THR A 6 -0.46 -14.07 -4.02
CA THR A 6 -0.31 -12.65 -4.36
C THR A 6 -0.27 -11.77 -3.12
N PHE A 7 -1.11 -12.01 -2.11
CA PHE A 7 -1.08 -11.24 -0.86
C PHE A 7 0.26 -11.38 -0.10
N PRO A 8 0.79 -12.61 0.14
CA PRO A 8 2.13 -12.79 0.71
C PRO A 8 3.24 -12.11 -0.11
N TRP A 9 3.24 -12.29 -1.43
CA TRP A 9 4.27 -11.70 -2.30
C TRP A 9 4.24 -10.17 -2.30
N LEU A 10 3.04 -9.56 -2.26
CA LEU A 10 2.89 -8.11 -2.14
C LEU A 10 3.44 -7.57 -0.82
N ALA A 11 3.22 -8.28 0.29
CA ALA A 11 3.76 -7.88 1.58
C ALA A 11 5.30 -7.96 1.59
N VAL A 12 5.87 -9.02 1.01
CA VAL A 12 7.33 -9.19 0.89
C VAL A 12 7.93 -8.12 -0.02
N SER A 13 7.34 -7.88 -1.19
CA SER A 13 7.85 -6.88 -2.13
C SER A 13 7.81 -5.47 -1.56
N LEU A 14 6.73 -5.12 -0.85
CA LEU A 14 6.60 -3.85 -0.15
C LEU A 14 7.68 -3.70 0.93
N GLY A 15 7.92 -4.74 1.73
CA GLY A 15 8.97 -4.74 2.75
C GLY A 15 10.36 -4.50 2.17
N VAL A 16 10.72 -5.23 1.10
CA VAL A 16 12.00 -5.04 0.39
C VAL A 16 12.13 -3.62 -0.16
N LEU A 17 11.06 -3.08 -0.74
CA LEU A 17 11.04 -1.71 -1.26
C LEU A 17 11.28 -0.67 -0.16
N VAL A 18 10.65 -0.84 1.01
CA VAL A 18 10.84 0.08 2.14
C VAL A 18 12.27 0.02 2.69
N VAL A 19 12.84 -1.17 2.84
CA VAL A 19 14.23 -1.35 3.32
C VAL A 19 15.23 -0.75 2.33
N THR A 20 15.07 -1.02 1.04
CA THR A 20 15.96 -0.48 0.00
C THR A 20 15.86 1.04 -0.10
N ALA A 21 14.64 1.61 -0.10
CA ALA A 21 14.44 3.05 -0.10
C ALA A 21 15.07 3.70 1.14
N SER A 22 14.95 3.07 2.32
CA SER A 22 15.57 3.54 3.56
C SER A 22 17.09 3.52 3.48
N ALA A 23 17.68 2.44 2.96
CA ALA A 23 19.13 2.33 2.78
C ALA A 23 19.67 3.40 1.82
N ILE A 24 18.97 3.66 0.70
CA ILE A 24 19.31 4.71 -0.26
C ILE A 24 19.20 6.09 0.38
N GLY A 25 18.16 6.36 1.16
CA GLY A 25 17.98 7.63 1.87
C GLY A 25 19.14 7.90 2.84
N ILE A 26 19.48 6.93 3.70
CA ILE A 26 20.56 7.07 4.68
C ILE A 26 21.92 7.22 3.99
N THR A 27 22.23 6.36 3.02
CA THR A 27 23.50 6.47 2.28
C THR A 27 23.60 7.72 1.43
N GLY A 28 22.47 8.22 0.91
CA GLY A 28 22.39 9.49 0.20
C GLY A 28 22.78 10.68 1.08
N CYS A 29 22.28 10.72 2.31
CA CYS A 29 22.65 11.74 3.29
C CYS A 29 24.13 11.66 3.70
N ILE A 30 24.66 10.45 3.93
CA ILE A 30 26.06 10.28 4.39
C ILE A 30 27.06 10.58 3.27
N LYS A 31 26.79 10.13 2.04
CA LYS A 31 27.69 10.30 0.89
C LYS A 31 27.53 11.64 0.19
N GLU A 32 26.63 12.49 0.67
CA GLU A 32 26.29 13.79 0.08
C GLU A 32 26.08 13.72 -1.45
N SER A 33 25.51 12.61 -1.91
CA SER A 33 25.43 12.31 -3.34
C SER A 33 24.11 12.75 -3.93
N LYS A 34 24.17 13.70 -4.86
CA LYS A 34 22.99 14.23 -5.59
C LYS A 34 22.18 13.14 -6.28
N TYR A 35 22.83 12.08 -6.77
CA TYR A 35 22.16 10.97 -7.46
C TYR A 35 21.39 10.06 -6.51
N LEU A 36 21.96 9.74 -5.34
CA LEU A 36 21.30 8.88 -4.34
C LEU A 36 20.06 9.58 -3.76
N ILE A 37 20.19 10.85 -3.35
CA ILE A 37 19.06 11.64 -2.82
C ILE A 37 18.01 11.88 -3.91
N GLY A 38 18.42 12.09 -5.16
CA GLY A 38 17.53 12.17 -6.32
C GLY A 38 16.72 10.89 -6.51
N SER A 39 17.37 9.72 -6.46
CA SER A 39 16.69 8.43 -6.60
C SER A 39 15.71 8.15 -5.47
N TYR A 40 16.08 8.44 -4.21
CA TYR A 40 15.20 8.34 -3.05
C TYR A 40 13.95 9.23 -3.20
N THR A 41 14.15 10.51 -3.57
CA THR A 41 13.07 11.48 -3.78
C THR A 41 12.15 11.03 -4.92
N GLY A 42 12.71 10.49 -6.00
CA GLY A 42 11.94 9.95 -7.13
C GLY A 42 11.08 8.74 -6.74
N VAL A 43 11.62 7.80 -5.96
CA VAL A 43 10.86 6.64 -5.45
C VAL A 43 9.72 7.10 -4.54
N LEU A 44 9.98 8.05 -3.64
CA LEU A 44 8.92 8.61 -2.79
C LEU A 44 7.81 9.29 -3.60
N ALA A 45 8.16 10.06 -4.63
CA ALA A 45 7.19 10.72 -5.49
C ALA A 45 6.31 9.68 -6.22
N LEU A 46 6.91 8.59 -6.70
CA LEU A 46 6.17 7.50 -7.31
C LEU A 46 5.19 6.83 -6.33
N LEU A 47 5.61 6.62 -5.07
CA LEU A 47 4.73 6.04 -4.04
C LEU A 47 3.52 6.93 -3.74
N VAL A 48 3.70 8.26 -3.70
CA VAL A 48 2.59 9.21 -3.51
C VAL A 48 1.61 9.13 -4.68
N LEU A 49 2.10 9.03 -5.93
CA LEU A 49 1.23 8.88 -7.10
C LEU A 49 0.40 7.58 -7.03
N LEU A 50 1.01 6.47 -6.59
CA LEU A 50 0.29 5.20 -6.40
C LEU A 50 -0.78 5.29 -5.31
N GLN A 51 -0.52 6.02 -4.22
CA GLN A 51 -1.51 6.26 -3.17
C GLN A 51 -2.69 7.09 -3.69
N ILE A 52 -2.42 8.17 -4.44
CA ILE A 52 -3.47 8.99 -5.06
C ILE A 52 -4.31 8.16 -6.04
N ALA A 53 -3.66 7.35 -6.88
CA ALA A 53 -4.37 6.45 -7.80
C ALA A 53 -5.29 5.47 -7.05
N THR A 54 -4.83 4.92 -5.92
CA THR A 54 -5.62 4.02 -5.08
C THR A 54 -6.85 4.72 -4.49
N VAL A 55 -6.71 5.97 -4.05
CA VAL A 55 -7.84 6.77 -3.54
C VAL A 55 -8.85 7.05 -4.65
N ILE A 56 -8.39 7.43 -5.84
CA ILE A 56 -9.28 7.68 -6.99
C ILE A 56 -10.05 6.41 -7.36
N ILE A 57 -9.36 5.27 -7.45
CA ILE A 57 -10.00 3.97 -7.74
C ILE A 57 -11.05 3.63 -6.68
N ALA A 58 -10.76 3.89 -5.39
CA ALA A 58 -11.71 3.66 -4.32
C ALA A 58 -12.94 4.57 -4.40
N TRP A 59 -12.77 5.83 -4.83
CA TRP A 59 -13.85 6.80 -4.99
C TRP A 59 -14.76 6.50 -6.18
N LEU A 60 -14.23 5.92 -7.25
CA LEU A 60 -15.00 5.57 -8.44
C LEU A 60 -15.89 4.32 -8.25
N GLN A 61 -15.82 3.64 -7.10
CA GLN A 61 -16.61 2.43 -6.87
C GLN A 61 -18.04 2.75 -6.38
N PRO A 62 -19.09 2.20 -7.03
CA PRO A 62 -20.47 2.42 -6.60
C PRO A 62 -20.76 1.79 -5.24
N GLU A 63 -21.54 2.46 -4.39
CA GLU A 63 -21.78 2.05 -2.99
C GLU A 63 -22.45 0.67 -2.82
N GLY A 64 -23.21 0.19 -3.82
CA GLY A 64 -23.81 -1.15 -3.82
C GLY A 64 -22.83 -2.31 -4.10
N THR A 65 -21.64 -2.02 -4.62
CA THR A 65 -20.72 -3.07 -5.11
C THR A 65 -19.97 -3.82 -4.02
N LEU A 66 -19.98 -3.35 -2.77
CA LEU A 66 -19.20 -3.99 -1.71
C LEU A 66 -19.76 -5.37 -1.34
N VAL A 67 -21.08 -5.47 -1.19
CA VAL A 67 -21.75 -6.75 -0.88
C VAL A 67 -21.62 -7.72 -2.05
N ASP A 68 -21.76 -7.23 -3.28
CA ASP A 68 -21.61 -8.05 -4.49
C ASP A 68 -20.16 -8.54 -4.68
N ARG A 69 -19.17 -7.71 -4.37
CA ARG A 69 -17.76 -8.11 -4.36
C ARG A 69 -17.49 -9.17 -3.30
N PHE A 70 -17.99 -8.96 -2.07
CA PHE A 70 -17.85 -9.98 -1.04
C PHE A 70 -18.55 -11.28 -1.44
N ARG A 71 -19.72 -11.22 -2.08
CA ARG A 71 -20.42 -12.41 -2.59
C ARG A 71 -19.60 -13.11 -3.67
N ASN A 72 -19.10 -12.38 -4.66
CA ASN A 72 -18.34 -12.94 -5.77
C ASN A 72 -17.03 -13.59 -5.28
N GLU A 73 -16.31 -12.93 -4.38
CA GLU A 73 -15.10 -13.50 -3.76
C GLU A 73 -15.43 -14.69 -2.88
N TRP A 74 -16.51 -14.64 -2.09
CA TRP A 74 -16.96 -15.76 -1.28
C TRP A 74 -17.29 -16.98 -2.14
N GLN A 75 -18.00 -16.78 -3.24
CA GLN A 75 -18.32 -17.84 -4.20
C GLN A 75 -17.05 -18.39 -4.88
N HIS A 76 -16.11 -17.52 -5.24
CA HIS A 76 -14.83 -17.94 -5.80
C HIS A 76 -14.04 -18.80 -4.80
N LEU A 77 -13.99 -18.41 -3.52
CA LEU A 77 -13.33 -19.19 -2.46
C LEU A 77 -14.07 -20.50 -2.16
N TYR A 78 -15.39 -20.52 -2.28
CA TYR A 78 -16.18 -21.74 -2.11
C TYR A 78 -15.80 -22.81 -3.14
N VAL A 79 -15.59 -22.41 -4.40
CA VAL A 79 -15.24 -23.33 -5.49
C VAL A 79 -13.76 -23.69 -5.48
N ASN A 80 -12.88 -22.71 -5.32
CA ASN A 80 -11.44 -22.91 -5.53
C ASN A 80 -10.69 -23.29 -4.25
N ASP A 81 -11.10 -22.74 -3.09
CA ASP A 81 -10.32 -22.80 -1.85
C ASP A 81 -11.17 -23.06 -0.60
N PRO A 82 -11.87 -24.20 -0.52
CA PRO A 82 -12.79 -24.50 0.58
C PRO A 82 -12.10 -24.57 1.95
N LYS A 83 -10.80 -24.86 1.98
CA LYS A 83 -9.98 -24.84 3.21
C LYS A 83 -9.79 -23.43 3.76
N MET A 84 -9.66 -22.42 2.88
CA MET A 84 -9.56 -21.02 3.29
C MET A 84 -10.91 -20.53 3.77
N LEU A 85 -11.98 -20.86 3.05
CA LEU A 85 -13.33 -20.47 3.43
C LEU A 85 -13.74 -21.00 4.80
N LYS A 86 -13.48 -22.29 5.08
CA LYS A 86 -13.70 -22.88 6.41
C LYS A 86 -12.92 -22.18 7.53
N ARG A 87 -11.70 -21.70 7.24
CA ARG A 87 -10.92 -20.91 8.21
C ARG A 87 -11.55 -19.55 8.45
N LEU A 88 -12.07 -18.92 7.40
CA LEU A 88 -12.73 -17.62 7.47
C LEU A 88 -14.04 -17.69 8.26
N GLU A 89 -14.87 -18.71 8.02
CA GLU A 89 -16.09 -18.99 8.79
C GLU A 89 -15.78 -19.23 10.27
N LYS A 90 -14.77 -20.05 10.57
CA LYS A 90 -14.34 -20.32 11.95
C LYS A 90 -13.77 -19.07 12.63
N ALA A 91 -13.01 -18.25 11.92
CA ALA A 91 -12.41 -17.03 12.46
C ALA A 91 -13.47 -15.96 12.78
N ASN A 92 -14.53 -15.89 11.98
CA ASN A 92 -15.60 -14.91 12.14
C ASN A 92 -16.83 -15.45 12.90
N MET A 93 -16.76 -16.70 13.40
CA MET A 93 -17.83 -17.36 14.16
C MET A 93 -19.20 -17.27 13.46
N CYS A 94 -19.21 -17.60 12.18
CA CYS A 94 -20.38 -17.51 11.31
C CYS A 94 -20.42 -18.71 10.37
N CYS A 95 -21.51 -18.88 9.65
CA CYS A 95 -21.58 -19.87 8.60
C CYS A 95 -22.31 -19.37 7.36
N GLY A 96 -21.80 -19.72 6.18
CA GLY A 96 -22.32 -19.27 4.91
C GLY A 96 -22.14 -17.77 4.72
N PHE A 97 -22.56 -17.26 3.57
CA PHE A 97 -22.39 -15.86 3.22
C PHE A 97 -23.49 -14.98 3.80
N SER A 98 -24.68 -14.97 3.19
CA SER A 98 -25.82 -14.16 3.66
C SER A 98 -26.66 -14.93 4.68
N THR A 99 -26.82 -16.23 4.47
CA THR A 99 -27.55 -17.14 5.35
C THR A 99 -26.70 -18.37 5.67
N PRO A 100 -27.00 -19.11 6.76
CA PRO A 100 -26.23 -20.29 7.16
C PRO A 100 -26.23 -21.48 6.19
N ALA A 101 -27.01 -21.39 5.09
CA ALA A 101 -27.04 -22.38 4.03
C ALA A 101 -26.41 -21.86 2.72
N ASP A 102 -26.16 -20.56 2.60
CA ASP A 102 -25.64 -19.91 1.39
C ASP A 102 -24.11 -20.08 1.32
N PHE A 103 -23.59 -20.98 0.48
CA PHE A 103 -22.15 -21.26 0.32
C PHE A 103 -21.42 -21.61 1.64
N ALA A 104 -22.04 -22.46 2.46
CA ALA A 104 -21.54 -22.89 3.79
C ALA A 104 -20.57 -24.08 3.73
N LEU A 105 -19.50 -24.07 4.56
CA LEU A 105 -18.48 -25.13 4.60
C LEU A 105 -18.01 -25.54 6.02
N PRO A 106 -18.43 -26.69 6.57
CA PRO A 106 -19.26 -27.71 5.95
C PRO A 106 -20.74 -27.29 5.93
N THR A 107 -21.54 -27.89 5.04
CA THR A 107 -22.96 -27.55 4.84
C THR A 107 -23.83 -27.72 6.10
N ASP A 108 -23.37 -28.48 7.09
CA ASP A 108 -24.04 -28.71 8.39
C ASP A 108 -23.52 -27.82 9.53
N CYS A 109 -22.67 -26.83 9.26
CA CYS A 109 -22.09 -25.90 10.24
C CYS A 109 -23.09 -25.26 11.23
N SER A 110 -24.35 -25.07 10.82
CA SER A 110 -25.40 -24.41 11.59
C SER A 110 -26.26 -25.37 12.40
N VAL A 111 -26.27 -26.65 12.00
CA VAL A 111 -27.04 -27.72 12.63
C VAL A 111 -26.16 -28.51 13.60
N ASN A 112 -24.87 -28.61 13.32
CA ASN A 112 -23.93 -29.36 14.13
C ASN A 112 -23.58 -28.57 15.40
N LYS A 113 -23.92 -29.13 16.58
CA LYS A 113 -23.61 -28.56 17.90
C LYS A 113 -22.12 -28.28 18.13
N LYS A 114 -21.21 -28.88 17.33
CA LYS A 114 -19.77 -28.59 17.39
C LYS A 114 -19.38 -27.21 16.86
N PHE A 115 -20.18 -26.62 15.99
CA PHE A 115 -19.93 -25.29 15.40
C PHE A 115 -21.00 -24.28 15.84
N GLY A 116 -22.29 -24.66 15.81
CA GLY A 116 -23.38 -23.91 16.43
C GLY A 116 -23.63 -22.50 15.90
N PHE A 117 -23.13 -22.16 14.70
CA PHE A 117 -23.26 -20.81 14.14
C PHE A 117 -24.60 -20.66 13.41
N THR A 118 -25.46 -19.76 13.90
CA THR A 118 -26.81 -19.55 13.36
C THR A 118 -26.93 -18.33 12.44
N GLN A 119 -25.83 -17.60 12.21
CA GLN A 119 -25.80 -16.37 11.42
C GLN A 119 -24.87 -16.47 10.20
N GLY A 120 -25.26 -15.78 9.11
CA GLY A 120 -24.42 -15.58 7.93
C GLY A 120 -23.20 -14.70 8.21
N CYS A 121 -22.11 -14.91 7.46
CA CYS A 121 -20.87 -14.15 7.62
C CYS A 121 -20.94 -12.70 7.11
N LEU A 122 -21.96 -12.31 6.33
CA LEU A 122 -22.05 -10.98 5.75
C LEU A 122 -22.00 -9.85 6.80
N GLN A 123 -22.78 -9.96 7.88
CA GLN A 123 -22.82 -8.93 8.94
C GLN A 123 -21.50 -8.84 9.73
N PRO A 124 -20.92 -9.96 10.23
CA PRO A 124 -19.58 -9.97 10.82
C PRO A 124 -18.50 -9.39 9.91
N LEU A 125 -18.52 -9.75 8.61
CA LEU A 125 -17.56 -9.24 7.62
C LEU A 125 -17.69 -7.73 7.43
N LEU A 126 -18.91 -7.22 7.27
CA LEU A 126 -19.17 -5.78 7.12
C LEU A 126 -18.76 -5.01 8.38
N ASN A 127 -19.07 -5.54 9.57
CA ASN A 127 -18.70 -4.91 10.83
C ASN A 127 -17.17 -4.88 11.01
N ASN A 128 -16.49 -5.99 10.73
CA ASN A 128 -15.04 -6.05 10.79
C ASN A 128 -14.37 -5.14 9.74
N TRP A 129 -14.92 -5.11 8.52
CA TRP A 129 -14.49 -4.20 7.47
C TRP A 129 -14.61 -2.73 7.91
N ASN A 130 -15.78 -2.31 8.37
CA ASN A 130 -16.00 -0.93 8.80
C ASN A 130 -15.09 -0.54 9.99
N ARG A 131 -14.87 -1.46 10.93
CA ARG A 131 -13.99 -1.23 12.08
C ARG A 131 -12.53 -1.06 11.67
N THR A 132 -12.03 -1.94 10.81
CA THR A 132 -10.62 -1.93 10.35
C THR A 132 -10.35 -0.81 9.35
N ARG A 133 -11.33 -0.47 8.51
CA ARG A 133 -11.21 0.57 7.48
C ARG A 133 -10.78 1.91 8.05
N GLY A 134 -11.31 2.31 9.21
CA GLY A 134 -10.90 3.56 9.88
C GLY A 134 -9.41 3.59 10.22
N CYS A 135 -8.86 2.49 10.76
CA CYS A 135 -7.45 2.38 11.09
C CYS A 135 -6.55 2.40 9.85
N VAL A 136 -6.95 1.69 8.79
CA VAL A 136 -6.21 1.65 7.52
C VAL A 136 -6.17 3.03 6.86
N LEU A 137 -7.31 3.74 6.83
CA LEU A 137 -7.37 5.11 6.29
C LEU A 137 -6.51 6.07 7.11
N ALA A 138 -6.56 6.00 8.43
CA ALA A 138 -5.74 6.84 9.31
C ALA A 138 -4.24 6.59 9.08
N ALA A 139 -3.81 5.32 9.02
CA ALA A 139 -2.43 4.96 8.72
C ALA A 139 -1.99 5.46 7.34
N GLY A 140 -2.86 5.35 6.32
CA GLY A 140 -2.60 5.88 4.99
C GLY A 140 -2.37 7.40 4.97
N ILE A 141 -3.19 8.17 5.69
CA ILE A 141 -3.03 9.62 5.81
C ILE A 141 -1.69 9.98 6.48
N ILE A 142 -1.33 9.28 7.56
CA ILE A 142 -0.06 9.49 8.26
C ILE A 142 1.12 9.23 7.30
N LEU A 143 1.06 8.15 6.51
CA LEU A 143 2.09 7.83 5.52
C LEU A 143 2.24 8.93 4.46
N VAL A 144 1.13 9.47 3.95
CA VAL A 144 1.16 10.60 3.00
C VAL A 144 1.86 11.80 3.62
N VAL A 145 1.51 12.17 4.85
CA VAL A 145 2.11 13.32 5.54
C VAL A 145 3.62 13.14 5.71
N ILE A 146 4.05 11.97 6.17
CA ILE A 146 5.48 11.64 6.33
C ILE A 146 6.20 11.72 4.97
N GLN A 147 5.60 11.18 3.91
CA GLN A 147 6.18 11.23 2.57
C GLN A 147 6.28 12.65 2.02
N MET A 148 5.27 13.50 2.25
CA MET A 148 5.30 14.90 1.85
C MET A 148 6.42 15.68 2.55
N LEU A 149 6.61 15.44 3.85
CA LEU A 149 7.74 16.01 4.59
C LEU A 149 9.08 15.54 4.03
N ALA A 150 9.24 14.23 3.80
CA ALA A 150 10.47 13.67 3.23
C ALA A 150 10.76 14.22 1.82
N LEU A 151 9.75 14.40 0.98
CA LEU A 151 9.87 15.03 -0.34
C LEU A 151 10.29 16.50 -0.24
N SER A 152 9.72 17.26 0.70
CA SER A 152 10.10 18.67 0.90
C SER A 152 11.58 18.79 1.31
N VAL A 153 12.06 17.92 2.19
CA VAL A 153 13.47 17.89 2.60
C VAL A 153 14.38 17.43 1.47
N GLY A 154 14.01 16.36 0.77
CA GLY A 154 14.79 15.82 -0.35
C GLY A 154 14.94 16.82 -1.50
N THR A 155 13.88 17.56 -1.82
CA THR A 155 13.92 18.61 -2.86
C THR A 155 14.80 19.79 -2.47
N GLU A 156 14.75 20.24 -1.21
CA GLU A 156 15.64 21.29 -0.70
C GLU A 156 17.10 20.85 -0.71
N MET A 157 17.40 19.62 -0.30
CA MET A 157 18.76 19.06 -0.39
C MET A 157 19.26 19.02 -1.83
N ILE A 158 18.46 18.54 -2.78
CA ILE A 158 18.83 18.52 -4.21
C ILE A 158 19.08 19.94 -4.73
N ARG A 159 18.27 20.92 -4.30
CA ARG A 159 18.46 22.34 -4.66
C ARG A 159 19.81 22.85 -4.15
N ARG A 160 20.18 22.54 -2.91
CA ARG A 160 21.47 22.92 -2.32
C ARG A 160 22.65 22.31 -3.06
N TYR A 161 22.60 21.00 -3.38
CA TYR A 161 23.65 20.37 -4.17
C TYR A 161 23.80 20.98 -5.57
N LYS A 162 22.70 21.36 -6.22
CA LYS A 162 22.76 22.05 -7.52
C LYS A 162 23.39 23.44 -7.44
N LEU A 163 23.24 24.14 -6.31
CA LEU A 163 23.86 25.45 -6.11
C LEU A 163 25.37 25.31 -5.88
N ASP A 164 25.79 24.34 -5.06
CA ASP A 164 27.20 24.09 -4.77
C ASP A 164 27.98 23.64 -6.02
N ASP A 165 27.38 22.76 -6.84
CA ASP A 165 27.96 22.26 -8.10
C ASP A 165 28.16 23.36 -9.16
N ARG A 166 27.37 24.44 -9.13
CA ARG A 166 27.49 25.58 -10.07
C ARG A 166 28.57 26.58 -9.70
N ALA A 167 28.83 26.77 -8.40
CA ALA A 167 29.81 27.75 -7.91
C ALA A 167 31.25 27.62 -8.49
N PRO A 168 31.81 26.41 -8.76
CA PRO A 168 33.12 26.29 -9.38
C PRO A 168 33.14 26.64 -10.88
N SER A 169 32.08 26.31 -11.64
CA SER A 169 32.02 26.57 -13.09
C SER A 169 32.04 28.06 -13.43
N ASP A 170 31.40 28.90 -12.60
CA ASP A 170 31.35 30.36 -12.81
C ASP A 170 32.73 31.02 -12.61
N ARG A 171 33.60 30.45 -11.76
CA ARG A 171 34.96 30.98 -11.56
C ARG A 171 35.86 30.72 -12.75
N GLU A 172 35.77 29.53 -13.33
CA GLU A 172 36.60 29.14 -14.49
C GLU A 172 36.23 29.98 -15.72
N HIS A 173 34.93 30.18 -15.98
CA HIS A 173 34.47 31.02 -17.08
C HIS A 173 34.90 32.50 -16.95
N ASN A 174 34.81 33.08 -15.75
CA ASN A 174 35.27 34.45 -15.49
C ASN A 174 36.80 34.60 -15.60
N SER A 175 37.56 33.52 -15.36
CA SER A 175 39.01 33.52 -15.50
C SER A 175 39.47 33.48 -16.96
N GLU A 176 38.71 32.84 -17.87
CA GLU A 176 38.99 32.82 -19.31
C GLU A 176 38.53 34.07 -20.07
N THR A 177 37.60 34.86 -19.53
CA THR A 177 37.16 36.13 -20.16
C THR A 177 38.05 37.33 -19.80
N SER A 178 38.84 37.24 -18.73
CA SER A 178 39.76 38.31 -18.28
C SER A 178 41.09 38.47 -19.07
N PRO A 179 41.68 37.47 -19.74
CA PRO A 179 42.95 37.63 -20.47
C PRO A 179 42.81 38.34 -21.83
N LEU A 180 41.59 38.60 -22.31
CA LEU A 180 41.34 39.25 -23.61
C LEU A 180 41.20 40.78 -23.54
N LEU A 181 41.41 41.38 -22.37
CA LEU A 181 41.34 42.84 -22.14
C LEU A 181 42.68 43.48 -21.72
N ALA A 182 43.80 42.78 -21.88
CA ALA A 182 45.16 43.29 -21.61
C ALA A 182 45.97 43.44 -22.90
#